data_AF-A0A1Q7SR38-F1
#
_entry.id   AF-A0A1Q7SR38-F1
#
_cell.length_a   1.000
_cell.length_b   1.000
_cell.length_c   1.000
_cell.angle_alpha   90.00
_cell.angle_beta   90.00
_cell.angle_gamma   90.00
#
_symmetry.space_group_name_H-M   'P 1'
#
loop_
_entity.id
_entity.type
_entity.pdbx_description
1 polymer ?
#
loop_
_entity_poly.entity_id
_entity_poly.type
_entity_poly.pdbx_seq_one_letter_code
_entity_poly.pdbx_strand_id
1 'polypeptide(L)' 'MPKTKVAITLDAQLLDRVDELVARREFRNRSQAIETALAEKLARARRTRLARECAKLDPEDEKALAEEGLAGSSDSWPEY' A
#
# COMPACT_ATOMS: atom_id res chain seq x y z
N MET A 1 -5.20 13.38 15.00
CA MET A 1 -4.84 13.88 13.67
C MET A 1 -5.94 14.77 13.15
N PRO A 2 -5.61 15.90 12.50
CA PRO A 2 -6.61 16.76 11.88
C PRO A 2 -7.38 16.01 10.79
N LYS A 3 -8.68 16.31 10.65
CA LYS A 3 -9.56 15.74 9.63
C LYS A 3 -9.95 16.83 8.65
N THR A 4 -9.85 16.55 7.36
CA THR A 4 -10.27 17.45 6.29
C THR A 4 -11.62 16.98 5.73
N LYS A 5 -12.59 17.90 5.60
CA LYS A 5 -13.88 17.59 4.96
C LYS A 5 -13.72 17.63 3.44
N VAL A 6 -14.27 16.62 2.77
CA VAL A 6 -14.27 16.50 1.31
C VAL A 6 -15.70 16.22 0.87
N ALA A 7 -16.20 16.98 -0.11
CA ALA A 7 -17.46 16.68 -0.78
C ALA A 7 -17.17 15.67 -1.90
N ILE A 8 -17.91 14.56 -1.92
CA ILE A 8 -17.79 13.51 -2.93
C ILE A 8 -19.18 13.08 -3.39
N THR A 9 -19.29 12.71 -4.66
CA THR A 9 -20.48 12.06 -5.20
C THR A 9 -20.28 10.54 -5.09
N LEU A 10 -21.26 9.85 -4.50
CA LEU A 10 -21.27 8.40 -4.37
C LEU A 10 -22.53 7.83 -5.01
N ASP A 11 -22.42 6.62 -5.53
CA ASP A 11 -23.58 5.84 -5.93
C ASP A 11 -24.53 5.64 -4.73
N ALA A 12 -25.84 5.76 -4.97
CA ALA A 12 -26.84 5.70 -3.92
C ALA A 12 -26.88 4.30 -3.24
N GLN A 13 -26.79 3.23 -4.03
CA GLN A 13 -26.81 1.87 -3.49
C GLN A 13 -25.55 1.58 -2.66
N LEU A 14 -24.41 2.17 -3.05
CA LEU A 14 -23.19 2.10 -2.24
C LEU A 14 -23.36 2.83 -0.91
N LEU A 15 -23.99 4.01 -0.91
CA LEU A 15 -24.24 4.76 0.32
C LEU A 15 -25.19 3.99 1.26
N ASP A 16 -26.23 3.34 0.71
CA ASP A 16 -27.16 2.52 1.48
C ASP A 16 -26.44 1.38 2.21
N ARG A 17 -25.48 0.71 1.54
CA ARG A 17 -24.65 -0.33 2.18
C ARG A 17 -23.78 0.22 3.30
N VAL A 18 -23.26 1.43 3.17
CA VAL A 18 -22.52 2.09 4.26
C VAL A 18 -23.45 2.36 5.44
N ASP A 19 -24.68 2.78 5.17
CA ASP A 19 -25.70 3.04 6.19
C ASP A 19 -26.12 1.79 6.94
N GLU A 20 -26.28 0.67 6.25
CA GLU A 20 -26.56 -0.63 6.88
C GLU A 20 -25.46 -1.01 7.89
N LEU A 21 -24.20 -0.81 7.54
CA LEU A 21 -23.07 -1.12 8.44
C LEU A 21 -23.05 -0.20 9.67
N VAL A 22 -23.41 1.07 9.51
CA VAL A 22 -23.56 2.00 10.63
C VAL A 22 -24.77 1.65 11.50
N ALA A 23 -25.90 1.29 10.89
CA ALA A 23 -27.11 0.86 11.60
C ALA A 23 -26.87 -0.41 12.43
N ARG A 24 -26.07 -1.34 11.90
CA ARG A 24 -25.60 -2.55 12.59
C ARG A 24 -24.53 -2.27 13.66
N ARG A 25 -24.14 -1.01 13.85
CA ARG A 25 -23.11 -0.53 14.80
C ARG A 25 -21.71 -1.10 14.54
N GLU A 26 -21.44 -1.58 13.32
CA GLU A 26 -20.09 -1.99 12.91
C GLU A 26 -19.17 -0.77 12.77
N PHE A 27 -19.74 0.38 12.43
CA PHE A 27 -19.07 1.68 12.45
C PHE A 27 -19.89 2.70 13.24
N ARG A 28 -19.21 3.68 13.85
CA ARG A 28 -19.87 4.74 14.64
C ARG A 28 -20.62 5.74 13.76
N ASN A 29 -20.15 5.97 12.54
CA ASN A 29 -20.76 6.88 11.57
C ASN A 29 -20.21 6.62 10.15
N ARG A 30 -20.87 7.21 9.14
CA ARG A 30 -20.47 7.13 7.72
C ARG A 30 -19.02 7.57 7.49
N SER A 31 -18.59 8.66 8.12
CA SER A 31 -17.23 9.19 7.94
C SER A 31 -16.16 8.19 8.41
N GLN A 32 -16.37 7.52 9.54
CA GLN A 32 -15.46 6.47 10.01
C GLN A 32 -15.43 5.27 9.05
N ALA A 33 -16.59 4.83 8.57
CA ALA A 33 -16.69 3.71 7.64
C ALA A 33 -15.92 4.00 6.33
N ILE A 34 -16.18 5.16 5.72
CA ILE A 34 -15.55 5.59 4.47
C ILE A 34 -14.05 5.78 4.64
N GLU A 35 -13.60 6.41 5.73
CA GLU A 35 -12.18 6.60 6.00
C GLU A 35 -11.45 5.27 6.18
N THR A 36 -12.05 4.32 6.91
CA THR A 36 -11.45 2.99 7.13
C THR A 36 -11.32 2.25 5.81
N ALA A 37 -12.39 2.22 4.99
CA ALA A 37 -12.36 1.57 3.68
C ALA A 37 -11.31 2.19 2.73
N LEU A 38 -11.17 3.52 2.74
CA LEU A 38 -10.18 4.22 1.94
C LEU A 38 -8.74 3.89 2.38
N ALA A 39 -8.48 3.94 3.69
CA ALA A 39 -7.17 3.60 4.25
C ALA A 39 -6.77 2.16 3.88
N GLU A 40 -7.70 1.21 4.03
CA GLU A 40 -7.46 -0.18 3.64
C GLU A 40 -7.21 -0.35 2.15
N LYS A 41 -8.00 0.32 1.29
CA LYS A 41 -7.83 0.24 -0.17
C LYS A 41 -6.46 0.76 -0.59
N LEU A 42 -6.02 1.88 0.00
CA LEU A 42 -4.69 2.44 -0.23
C LEU A 42 -3.58 1.52 0.28
N ALA A 43 -3.74 0.92 1.46
CA ALA A 43 -2.78 -0.04 2.00
C ALA A 43 -2.65 -1.28 1.11
N ARG A 44 -3.77 -1.85 0.65
CA ARG A 44 -3.80 -2.97 -0.31
C ARG A 44 -3.12 -2.60 -1.63
N ALA A 45 -3.41 -1.43 -2.18
CA ALA A 45 -2.78 -0.97 -3.42
C ALA A 45 -1.26 -0.82 -3.25
N ARG A 46 -0.79 -0.24 -2.14
CA ARG A 46 0.63 -0.09 -1.83
C ARG A 46 1.37 -1.41 -1.71
N ARG A 47 0.76 -2.44 -1.12
CA ARG A 47 1.37 -3.79 -1.03
C ARG A 47 1.67 -4.40 -2.39
N THR A 48 0.84 -4.14 -3.39
CA THR A 48 1.07 -4.63 -4.76
C THR A 48 2.04 -3.76 -5.56
N ARG A 49 2.33 -2.54 -5.12
CA ARG A 49 3.16 -1.60 -5.87
C ARG A 49 4.60 -2.08 -5.97
N LEU A 50 5.21 -2.52 -4.86
CA LEU A 50 6.58 -3.03 -4.87
C LEU A 50 6.72 -4.21 -5.85
N ALA A 51 5.84 -5.21 -5.74
CA ALA A 51 5.86 -6.36 -6.63
C ALA A 51 5.69 -5.97 -8.12
N ARG A 52 4.82 -5.00 -8.42
CA ARG A 52 4.64 -4.49 -9.79
C ARG A 52 5.83 -3.71 -10.32
N GLU A 53 6.51 -2.94 -9.47
CA GLU A 53 7.71 -2.20 -9.87
C GLU A 53 8.91 -3.14 -10.02
N CYS A 54 9.10 -4.10 -9.10
CA CYS A 54 10.13 -5.14 -9.23
C CYS A 54 9.96 -6.00 -10.49
N ALA A 55 8.71 -6.25 -10.93
CA ALA A 55 8.44 -6.97 -12.17
C ALA A 55 8.90 -6.24 -13.45
N LYS A 56 9.29 -4.96 -13.36
CA LYS A 56 9.83 -4.19 -14.49
C LYS A 56 11.35 -4.30 -14.61
N LEU A 57 12.03 -4.81 -13.58
CA LEU A 57 13.48 -4.91 -13.53
C LEU A 57 13.95 -6.14 -14.29
N ASP A 58 15.12 -6.04 -14.93
CA ASP A 58 15.79 -7.18 -15.56
C ASP A 58 16.66 -7.90 -14.51
N PRO A 59 16.45 -9.20 -14.27
CA PRO A 59 17.19 -9.93 -13.24
C PRO A 59 18.71 -9.98 -13.46
N GLU A 60 19.17 -10.04 -14.71
CA GLU A 60 20.60 -10.11 -15.03
C GLU A 60 21.27 -8.76 -14.83
N ASP A 61 20.60 -7.68 -15.25
CA ASP A 61 21.10 -6.31 -15.05
C ASP A 61 21.17 -5.95 -13.55
N GLU A 62 20.13 -6.29 -12.79
CA GLU A 62 20.09 -6.04 -11.34
C GLU A 62 21.18 -6.83 -10.61
N LYS A 63 21.43 -8.07 -11.03
CA LYS A 63 22.50 -8.90 -10.46
C LYS A 63 23.87 -8.31 -10.78
N ALA A 64 24.12 -7.92 -12.03
CA ALA A 64 25.38 -7.31 -12.43
C ALA A 64 25.66 -6.01 -11.66
N LEU A 65 24.64 -5.17 -11.44
CA LEU A 65 24.74 -3.95 -10.66
C LEU A 65 25.03 -4.24 -9.17
N ALA A 66 24.37 -5.24 -8.58
CA ALA A 66 24.62 -5.63 -7.19
C ALA A 66 26.03 -6.23 -6.97
N GLU A 67 26.55 -6.91 -7.99
CA GLU A 67 27.85 -7.60 -7.96
C GLU A 67 29.04 -6.70 -8.38
N GLU A 68 28.80 -5.47 -8.85
CA GLU A 68 29.83 -4.53 -9.33
C GLU A 68 30.94 -4.26 -8.29
N GLY A 69 30.63 -4.30 -6.98
CA GLY A 69 31.59 -4.14 -5.88
C GLY A 69 32.10 -5.45 -5.24
N LEU A 70 31.55 -6.60 -5.64
CA LEU A 70 31.90 -7.91 -5.08
C LEU A 70 33.18 -8.49 -5.69
N ALA A 71 33.49 -8.12 -6.94
CA ALA A 71 34.67 -8.62 -7.66
C ALA A 71 36.03 -8.26 -7.02
N GLY A 72 36.08 -7.34 -6.05
CA GLY A 72 37.32 -6.94 -5.36
C GLY A 72 37.24 -6.92 -3.83
N SER A 73 36.13 -7.38 -3.23
CA SER A 73 35.93 -7.30 -1.77
C SER A 73 36.23 -8.61 -1.04
N SER A 74 36.39 -9.75 -1.72
CA SER A 74 36.71 -11.02 -1.06
C SER A 74 37.98 -10.98 -0.20
N ASP A 75 38.94 -10.11 -0.53
CA ASP A 75 40.22 -9.96 0.19
C ASP A 75 40.16 -8.96 1.37
N SER A 76 39.05 -8.23 1.56
CA SER A 76 38.93 -7.16 2.57
C SER A 76 38.02 -7.49 3.75
N TRP A 77 37.33 -8.63 3.73
CA TRP A 77 36.53 -9.07 4.88
C TRP A 77 37.43 -9.76 5.91
N PRO A 78 37.41 -9.33 7.19
CA PRO A 78 38.15 -10.03 8.24
C PRO A 78 37.58 -11.43 8.48
N GLU A 79 38.46 -12.41 8.74
CA GLU A 79 38.06 -13.73 9.22
C GLU A 79 37.35 -13.60 10.59
N TYR A 80 36.22 -14.28 10.73
CA TYR A 80 35.39 -14.28 11.94
C TYR A 80 35.99 -15.11 13.08
#